data_AF-A0A6G3XLE5-F1
#
_entry.id   AF-A0A6G3XLE5-F1
#
_cell.length_a   1.000
_cell.length_b   1.000
_cell.length_c   1.000
_cell.angle_alpha   90.00
_cell.angle_beta   90.00
_cell.angle_gamma   90.00
#
_symmetry.space_group_name_H-M   'P 1'
#
loop_
_entity.id
_entity.type
_entity.pdbx_description
1 polymer ?
#
loop_
_entity_poly.entity_id
_entity_poly.type
_entity_poly.pdbx_seq_one_letter_code
_entity_poly.pdbx_strand_id
1 'polypeptide(L)'
;MSKDLVLLDADIDPRDAFNKLDGANRKLAPAVDAQGRLVGILTRKAALRATLYTPATDAEGKLRIAAAVGINGDVAGKAKQLLDAGADVLVVDTAHGHQESMISAVKAVRALDPQVPIVA
;
A
#
# COMPACT_ATOMS: atom_id res chain seq x y z
N MET A 1 21.04 19.78 -11.72
CA MET A 1 19.59 19.92 -11.45
C MET A 1 18.93 20.54 -12.67
N SER A 2 17.83 19.96 -13.18
CA SER A 2 17.06 20.57 -14.28
C SER A 2 16.43 21.86 -13.78
N LYS A 3 16.55 22.95 -14.56
CA LYS A 3 15.88 24.23 -14.26
C LYS A 3 14.47 24.31 -14.87
N ASP A 4 14.17 23.38 -15.77
CA ASP A 4 12.87 23.22 -16.41
C ASP A 4 12.15 22.03 -15.76
N LEU A 5 11.19 22.34 -14.89
CA LEU A 5 10.40 21.38 -14.13
C LEU A 5 8.97 21.38 -14.67
N VAL A 6 8.57 20.24 -15.22
CA VAL A 6 7.15 19.97 -15.49
C VAL A 6 6.49 19.66 -14.15
N LEU A 7 5.48 20.43 -13.79
CA LEU A 7 4.66 20.21 -12.60
C LEU A 7 3.29 19.66 -13.01
N LEU A 8 2.70 18.85 -12.14
CA LEU A 8 1.34 18.35 -12.25
C LEU A 8 0.49 18.92 -11.12
N ASP A 9 -0.78 19.21 -11.39
CA ASP A 9 -1.73 19.54 -10.33
C ASP A 9 -2.05 18.26 -9.55
N ALA A 10 -2.23 18.38 -8.23
CA ALA A 10 -2.44 17.24 -7.34
C ALA A 10 -3.70 16.41 -7.68
N ASP A 11 -4.70 17.04 -8.26
CA ASP A 11 -6.01 16.50 -8.62
C ASP A 11 -6.17 16.21 -10.12
N ILE A 12 -5.07 16.27 -10.89
CA ILE A 12 -5.10 16.03 -12.33
C ILE A 12 -5.63 14.63 -12.66
N ASP A 13 -6.48 14.53 -13.69
CA ASP A 13 -6.92 13.24 -14.20
C ASP A 13 -5.71 12.40 -14.69
N PRO A 14 -5.63 11.10 -14.39
CA PRO A 14 -4.49 10.28 -14.78
C PRO A 14 -4.20 10.25 -16.29
N ARG A 15 -5.22 10.35 -17.15
CA ARG A 15 -5.03 10.40 -18.60
C ARG A 15 -4.36 11.70 -19.03
N ASP A 16 -4.79 12.82 -18.48
CA ASP A 16 -4.20 14.12 -18.78
C ASP A 16 -2.77 14.22 -18.24
N ALA A 17 -2.54 13.65 -17.06
CA ALA A 17 -1.20 13.53 -16.49
C ALA A 17 -0.26 12.70 -17.39
N PHE A 18 -0.76 11.58 -17.93
CA PHE A 18 -0.02 10.78 -18.89
C PHE A 18 0.32 11.59 -20.14
N ASN A 19 -0.68 12.25 -20.75
CA ASN A 19 -0.49 13.05 -21.97
C ASN A 19 0.51 14.19 -21.76
N LYS A 20 0.44 14.89 -20.61
CA LYS A 20 1.37 15.98 -20.25
C LYS A 20 2.81 15.47 -20.10
N LEU A 21 3.00 14.33 -19.42
CA LEU A 21 4.32 13.70 -19.28
C LEU A 21 4.86 13.16 -20.60
N ASP A 22 4.00 12.62 -21.45
CA ASP A 22 4.36 12.09 -22.76
C ASP A 22 4.79 13.20 -23.72
N GLY A 23 3.95 14.23 -23.89
CA GLY A 23 4.25 15.38 -24.74
C GLY A 23 5.49 16.17 -24.30
N ALA A 24 5.77 16.23 -23.00
CA ALA A 24 6.98 16.86 -22.47
C ALA A 24 8.23 15.95 -22.46
N ASN A 25 8.12 14.71 -22.98
CA ASN A 25 9.19 13.71 -22.94
C ASN A 25 9.77 13.46 -21.53
N ARG A 26 8.91 13.53 -20.49
CA ARG A 26 9.28 13.28 -19.09
C ARG A 26 8.76 11.92 -18.60
N LYS A 27 9.58 11.22 -17.82
CA LYS A 27 9.21 9.93 -17.20
C LYS A 27 8.38 10.12 -15.93
N LEU A 28 8.57 11.24 -15.25
CA LEU A 28 7.92 11.61 -14.01
C LEU A 28 7.86 13.12 -13.86
N ALA A 29 6.98 13.60 -12.99
CA ALA A 29 6.89 14.98 -12.57
C ALA A 29 6.45 15.07 -11.10
N PRO A 30 6.90 16.10 -10.36
CA PRO A 30 6.30 16.45 -9.08
C PRO A 30 4.84 16.87 -9.25
N ALA A 31 3.99 16.42 -8.32
CA ALA A 31 2.63 16.88 -8.17
C ALA A 31 2.57 17.93 -7.05
N VAL A 32 1.89 19.05 -7.30
CA VAL A 32 1.77 20.17 -6.35
C VAL A 32 0.31 20.50 -6.07
N ASP A 33 0.03 20.96 -4.86
CA ASP A 33 -1.29 21.50 -4.51
C ASP A 33 -1.49 22.94 -5.03
N ALA A 34 -2.67 23.51 -4.80
CA ALA A 34 -3.03 24.86 -5.22
C ALA A 34 -2.15 25.96 -4.59
N GLN A 35 -1.41 25.67 -3.51
CA GLN A 35 -0.45 26.59 -2.88
C GLN A 35 0.98 26.36 -3.39
N GLY A 36 1.17 25.46 -4.37
CA GLY A 36 2.47 25.11 -4.94
C GLY A 36 3.31 24.19 -4.05
N ARG A 37 2.73 23.57 -3.01
CA ARG A 37 3.46 22.65 -2.13
C ARG A 37 3.55 21.28 -2.78
N LEU A 38 4.72 20.65 -2.67
CA LEU A 38 4.94 19.29 -3.16
C LEU A 38 4.07 18.29 -2.37
N VAL A 39 3.20 17.57 -3.07
CA VAL A 39 2.36 16.51 -2.48
C VAL A 39 2.77 15.11 -2.91
N GLY A 40 3.53 14.98 -4.00
CA GLY A 40 3.99 13.68 -4.46
C GLY A 40 4.72 13.72 -5.80
N ILE A 41 4.91 12.54 -6.38
CA ILE A 41 5.50 12.36 -7.70
C ILE A 41 4.61 11.39 -8.47
N LEU A 42 4.29 11.73 -9.72
CA LEU A 42 3.60 10.81 -10.62
C LEU A 42 4.54 10.43 -11.76
N THR A 43 4.55 9.13 -12.08
CA THR A 43 5.30 8.60 -13.23
C THR A 43 4.37 8.36 -14.41
N ARG A 44 4.89 8.42 -15.64
CA ARG A 44 4.12 8.10 -16.85
C ARG A 44 3.49 6.70 -16.78
N LYS A 45 4.23 5.73 -16.24
CA LYS A 45 3.75 4.36 -16.04
C LYS A 45 2.61 4.29 -15.01
N ALA A 46 2.72 5.04 -13.91
CA ALA A 46 1.67 5.08 -12.88
C ALA A 46 0.39 5.73 -13.42
N ALA A 47 0.52 6.85 -14.13
CA ALA A 47 -0.60 7.53 -14.79
C ALA A 47 -1.35 6.59 -15.76
N LEU A 48 -0.62 5.87 -16.62
CA LEU A 48 -1.20 4.86 -17.52
C LEU A 48 -1.91 3.74 -16.75
N ARG A 49 -1.26 3.18 -15.72
CA ARG A 49 -1.86 2.10 -14.90
C ARG A 49 -3.16 2.53 -14.24
N ALA A 50 -3.23 3.77 -13.75
CA ALA A 50 -4.42 4.33 -13.14
C ALA A 50 -5.60 4.46 -14.13
N THR A 51 -5.34 4.57 -15.44
CA THR A 51 -6.42 4.53 -16.47
C THR A 51 -6.87 3.11 -16.83
N LEU A 52 -6.10 2.09 -16.48
CA LEU A 52 -6.32 0.70 -16.91
C LEU A 52 -6.87 -0.19 -15.81
N TYR A 53 -6.57 0.12 -14.55
CA TYR A 53 -6.89 -0.73 -13.40
C TYR A 53 -7.75 0.00 -12.39
N THR A 54 -8.74 -0.69 -11.86
CA THR A 54 -9.43 -0.29 -10.63
C THR A 54 -8.70 -0.93 -9.45
N PRO A 55 -7.99 -0.16 -8.61
CA PRO A 55 -7.24 -0.74 -7.50
C PRO A 55 -8.15 -1.21 -6.37
N ALA A 56 -7.77 -2.32 -5.73
CA ALA A 56 -8.39 -2.74 -4.47
C ALA A 56 -7.89 -1.83 -3.35
N THR A 57 -8.77 -0.99 -2.84
CA THR A 57 -8.45 0.03 -1.83
C THR A 57 -9.19 -0.20 -0.51
N ASP A 58 -8.62 0.26 0.59
CA ASP A 58 -9.25 0.34 1.89
C ASP A 58 -10.28 1.50 1.94
N ALA A 59 -10.86 1.75 3.11
CA ALA A 59 -11.84 2.82 3.30
C ALA A 59 -11.23 4.23 3.17
N GLU A 60 -9.91 4.36 3.25
CA GLU A 60 -9.16 5.62 3.12
C GLU A 60 -8.61 5.83 1.70
N GLY A 61 -8.84 4.87 0.79
CA GLY A 61 -8.37 4.93 -0.59
C GLY A 61 -6.92 4.45 -0.78
N LYS A 62 -6.29 3.86 0.22
CA LYS A 62 -4.95 3.25 0.11
C LYS A 62 -5.04 1.84 -0.46
N LEU A 63 -4.00 1.38 -1.13
CA LEU A 63 -3.95 0.00 -1.65
C LEU A 63 -4.02 -0.99 -0.48
N ARG A 64 -4.90 -1.99 -0.60
CA ARG A 64 -4.97 -3.04 0.42
C ARG A 64 -3.72 -3.92 0.41
N ILE A 65 -3.25 -4.26 1.60
CA ILE A 65 -2.06 -5.09 1.83
C ILE A 65 -2.42 -6.22 2.80
N ALA A 66 -2.12 -7.45 2.40
CA ALA A 66 -2.11 -8.60 3.29
C ALA A 66 -0.68 -9.00 3.63
N ALA A 67 -0.42 -9.37 4.88
CA ALA A 67 0.90 -9.80 5.34
C ALA A 67 0.83 -11.15 6.05
N ALA A 68 1.81 -12.01 5.78
CA ALA A 68 1.94 -13.30 6.42
C ALA A 68 2.88 -13.24 7.63
N VAL A 69 2.50 -13.94 8.71
CA VAL A 69 3.32 -14.14 9.90
C VAL A 69 3.41 -15.64 10.20
N GLY A 70 4.63 -16.14 10.34
CA GLY A 70 4.85 -17.54 10.73
C GLY A 70 4.53 -17.79 12.21
N ILE A 71 4.34 -19.05 12.56
CA ILE A 71 3.95 -19.50 13.92
C ILE A 71 5.12 -19.63 14.92
N ASN A 72 6.35 -19.35 14.49
CA ASN A 72 7.57 -19.58 15.28
C ASN A 72 8.19 -18.28 15.80
N GLY A 73 8.76 -18.35 17.01
CA GLY A 73 9.41 -17.23 17.68
C GLY A 73 8.40 -16.24 18.24
N ASP A 74 8.71 -14.95 18.16
CA ASP A 74 7.83 -13.88 18.63
C ASP A 74 6.70 -13.57 17.63
N VAL A 75 5.65 -14.38 17.65
CA VAL A 75 4.47 -14.21 16.78
C VAL A 75 3.73 -12.91 17.11
N ALA A 76 3.50 -12.63 18.38
CA ALA A 76 2.74 -11.46 18.82
C ALA A 76 3.46 -10.15 18.46
N GLY A 77 4.76 -10.05 18.70
CA GLY A 77 5.54 -8.87 18.34
C GLY A 77 5.56 -8.62 16.83
N LYS A 78 5.77 -9.66 16.02
CA LYS A 78 5.73 -9.56 14.55
C LYS A 78 4.36 -9.16 14.04
N ALA A 79 3.29 -9.79 14.54
CA ALA A 79 1.93 -9.46 14.15
C ALA A 79 1.59 -8.01 14.51
N LYS A 80 1.99 -7.54 15.70
CA LYS A 80 1.82 -6.15 16.11
C LYS A 80 2.52 -5.18 15.16
N GLN A 81 3.78 -5.45 14.81
CA GLN A 81 4.52 -4.60 13.87
C GLN A 81 3.85 -4.51 12.49
N LEU A 82 3.26 -5.60 12.00
CA LEU A 82 2.53 -5.61 10.73
C LEU A 82 1.21 -4.82 10.82
N LEU A 83 0.49 -4.92 11.95
CA LEU A 83 -0.72 -4.13 12.20
C LEU A 83 -0.40 -2.64 12.29
N ASP A 84 0.64 -2.28 13.06
CA ASP A 84 1.12 -0.90 13.20
C ASP A 84 1.59 -0.31 11.85
N ALA A 85 2.07 -1.16 10.94
CA ALA A 85 2.43 -0.78 9.58
C ALA A 85 1.23 -0.64 8.62
N GLY A 86 0.01 -0.97 9.06
CA GLY A 86 -1.22 -0.82 8.30
C GLY A 86 -1.61 -2.01 7.42
N ALA A 87 -1.26 -3.24 7.82
CA ALA A 87 -1.75 -4.43 7.12
C ALA A 87 -3.28 -4.58 7.28
N ASP A 88 -4.01 -4.69 6.18
CA ASP A 88 -5.47 -4.86 6.13
C ASP A 88 -5.92 -6.29 6.44
N VAL A 89 -5.03 -7.27 6.31
CA VAL A 89 -5.28 -8.68 6.59
C VAL A 89 -4.00 -9.32 7.12
N LEU A 90 -4.11 -10.08 8.20
CA LEU A 90 -3.03 -10.95 8.68
C LEU A 90 -3.29 -12.40 8.30
N VAL A 91 -2.27 -13.04 7.74
CA VAL A 91 -2.28 -14.47 7.44
C VAL A 91 -1.31 -15.18 8.37
N VAL A 92 -1.80 -16.07 9.22
CA VAL A 92 -0.93 -16.92 10.04
C VAL A 92 -0.51 -18.11 9.17
N ASP A 93 0.77 -18.16 8.81
CA ASP A 93 1.28 -19.07 7.79
C ASP A 93 1.98 -20.29 8.40
N THR A 94 1.53 -21.48 7.99
CA THR A 94 2.12 -22.76 8.37
C THR A 94 1.71 -23.88 7.41
N ALA A 95 2.56 -24.89 7.25
CA ALA A 95 2.27 -26.06 6.41
C ALA A 95 1.15 -26.95 6.99
N HIS A 96 0.96 -26.96 8.30
CA HIS A 96 -0.06 -27.76 8.98
C HIS A 96 -0.89 -26.87 9.92
N GLY A 97 -2.04 -26.38 9.44
CA GLY A 97 -2.87 -25.42 10.18
C GLY A 97 -3.58 -26.00 11.42
N HIS A 98 -3.77 -27.32 11.48
CA HIS A 98 -4.44 -27.99 12.60
C HIS A 98 -3.44 -28.60 13.59
N GLN A 99 -2.54 -27.77 14.12
CA GLN A 99 -1.58 -28.18 15.15
C GLN A 99 -1.60 -27.21 16.34
N GLU A 100 -1.15 -27.67 17.51
CA GLU A 100 -1.20 -26.88 18.74
C GLU A 100 -0.44 -25.55 18.64
N SER A 101 0.71 -25.54 17.94
CA SER A 101 1.50 -24.33 17.72
C SER A 101 0.77 -23.29 16.87
N MET A 102 -0.01 -23.74 15.87
CA MET A 102 -0.87 -22.85 15.07
C MET A 102 -2.00 -22.26 15.91
N ILE A 103 -2.71 -23.09 16.66
CA ILE A 103 -3.78 -22.63 17.55
C ILE A 103 -3.25 -21.62 18.58
N SER A 104 -2.05 -21.88 19.11
CA SER A 104 -1.37 -20.98 20.05
C SER A 104 -0.97 -19.66 19.39
N ALA A 105 -0.46 -19.70 18.16
CA ALA A 105 -0.12 -18.51 17.38
C ALA A 105 -1.37 -17.65 17.10
N VAL A 106 -2.48 -18.25 16.64
CA VAL A 106 -3.74 -17.54 16.40
C VAL A 106 -4.26 -16.88 17.68
N LYS A 107 -4.19 -17.57 18.82
CA LYS A 107 -4.55 -16.98 20.12
C LYS A 107 -3.67 -15.78 20.47
N ALA A 108 -2.36 -15.88 20.26
CA ALA A 108 -1.43 -14.78 20.51
C ALA A 108 -1.71 -13.56 19.62
N VAL A 109 -2.02 -13.77 18.34
CA VAL A 109 -2.41 -12.68 17.44
C VAL A 109 -3.76 -12.08 17.84
N ARG A 110 -4.76 -12.89 18.17
CA ARG A 110 -6.08 -12.41 18.63
C ARG A 110 -6.02 -11.63 19.93
N ALA A 111 -5.07 -11.94 20.82
CA ALA A 111 -4.87 -11.21 22.07
C ALA A 111 -4.41 -9.76 21.85
N LEU A 112 -3.95 -9.41 20.65
CA LEU A 112 -3.64 -8.02 20.27
C LEU A 112 -4.89 -7.20 19.91
N ASP A 113 -6.07 -7.82 19.93
CA ASP A 113 -7.35 -7.24 19.47
C ASP A 113 -7.27 -6.60 18.06
N PRO A 114 -6.79 -7.35 17.05
CA PRO A 114 -6.64 -6.81 15.71
C PRO A 114 -8.00 -6.46 15.11
N GLN A 115 -8.12 -5.23 14.61
CA GLN A 115 -9.31 -4.71 13.93
C GLN A 115 -9.41 -5.15 12.46
N VAL A 116 -8.63 -6.16 12.08
CA VAL A 116 -8.52 -6.68 10.72
C VAL A 116 -8.80 -8.19 10.68
N PRO A 117 -9.24 -8.74 9.54
CA PRO A 117 -9.38 -10.17 9.38
C PRO A 117 -8.06 -10.92 9.64
N ILE A 118 -8.19 -12.11 10.24
CA ILE A 118 -7.09 -13.07 10.37
C ILE A 118 -7.48 -14.30 9.55
N VAL A 119 -6.55 -14.76 8.71
CA VAL A 119 -6.61 -16.02 7.96
C VAL A 119 -5.68 -17.02 8.64
N ALA A 120 -6.15 -18.24 8.85
CA ALA A 120 -5.47 -19.31 9.59
C ALA A 120 -5.80 -20.68 8.99
#